data_AF-A0A9E5RP22-F1
#
_entry.id   AF-A0A9E5RP22-F1
#
_cell.length_a   1.000
_cell.length_b   1.000
_cell.length_c   1.000
_cell.angle_alpha   90.00
_cell.angle_beta   90.00
_cell.angle_gamma   90.00
#
_symmetry.space_group_name_H-M   'P 1'
#
loop_
_entity.id
_entity.type
_entity.pdbx_description
1 polymer ?
#
loop_
_entity_poly.entity_id
_entity_poly.type
_entity_poly.pdbx_seq_one_letter_code
_entity_poly.pdbx_strand_id
1 'polypeptide(L)' 'MSTLEQIEAAILTLPSDEFQRLRQWVLDVDYQRWDEQIEQDIAEGKLDALAAEAIAEFNAGHCQEI' A
#
# COMPACT_ATOMS: atom_id res chain seq x y z
N MET A 1 -22.82 -18.12 -3.50
CA MET A 1 -21.76 -17.40 -2.77
C MET A 1 -20.51 -18.23 -2.90
N SER A 2 -19.46 -17.71 -3.55
CA SER A 2 -18.19 -18.43 -3.55
C SER A 2 -17.52 -18.21 -2.20
N THR A 3 -17.11 -19.28 -1.53
CA THR A 3 -16.27 -19.18 -0.34
C THR A 3 -14.85 -18.81 -0.74
N LEU A 4 -14.09 -18.20 0.17
CA LEU A 4 -12.68 -17.88 -0.05
C LEU A 4 -11.89 -19.11 -0.54
N GLU A 5 -12.18 -20.27 0.06
CA GLU A 5 -11.59 -21.56 -0.29
C GLU A 5 -11.82 -21.96 -1.75
N GLN A 6 -12.98 -21.63 -2.34
CA GLN A 6 -13.27 -21.92 -3.74
C GLN A 6 -12.47 -21.02 -4.68
N ILE A 7 -12.23 -19.78 -4.28
CA ILE A 7 -11.39 -18.84 -5.03
C ILE A 7 -9.94 -19.31 -4.96
N GLU A 8 -9.44 -19.66 -3.78
CA GLU A 8 -8.09 -20.22 -3.61
C GLU A 8 -7.88 -21.49 -4.45
N ALA A 9 -8.84 -22.42 -4.43
CA ALA A 9 -8.79 -23.61 -5.26
C ALA A 9 -8.75 -23.29 -6.76
N ALA A 10 -9.56 -22.32 -7.21
CA ALA A 10 -9.54 -21.87 -8.60
C ALA A 10 -8.19 -21.24 -8.98
N ILE A 11 -7.60 -20.43 -8.10
CA ILE A 11 -6.30 -19.80 -8.30
C ILE A 11 -5.20 -20.85 -8.48
N LEU A 12 -5.23 -21.94 -7.71
CA LEU A 12 -4.26 -23.04 -7.82
C LEU A 12 -4.37 -23.81 -9.15
N THR A 13 -5.52 -23.74 -9.83
CA THR A 13 -5.72 -24.37 -11.15
C THR A 13 -5.33 -23.48 -12.32
N LEU A 14 -4.97 -22.21 -12.08
CA LEU A 14 -4.66 -21.27 -13.14
C LEU A 14 -3.35 -21.62 -13.86
N PRO A 15 -3.29 -21.44 -15.19
CA PRO A 15 -2.05 -21.39 -15.94
C PRO A 15 -1.09 -20.32 -15.39
N SER A 16 0.22 -20.51 -15.60
CA SER A 16 1.24 -19.63 -15.03
C SER A 16 1.11 -18.17 -15.47
N ASP A 17 0.64 -17.91 -16.69
CA ASP A 17 0.44 -16.58 -17.24
C ASP A 17 -0.76 -15.88 -16.59
N GLU A 18 -1.88 -16.58 -16.43
CA GLU A 18 -3.07 -16.07 -15.75
C GLU A 18 -2.80 -15.83 -14.26
N PHE A 19 -2.06 -16.74 -13.61
CA PHE A 19 -1.62 -16.57 -12.23
C PHE A 19 -0.72 -15.35 -12.06
N GLN A 20 0.21 -15.09 -13.00
CA GLN A 20 1.05 -13.89 -12.97
C GLN A 20 0.22 -12.61 -13.12
N ARG A 21 -0.75 -12.59 -14.04
CA ARG A 21 -1.66 -11.45 -14.22
C ARG A 21 -2.52 -11.21 -12.98
N LEU A 22 -3.05 -12.27 -12.38
CA LEU A 22 -3.81 -12.19 -11.14
C LEU A 22 -2.96 -11.60 -10.01
N ARG A 23 -1.73 -12.09 -9.85
CA ARG A 23 -0.80 -11.59 -8.82
C ARG A 23 -0.52 -10.09 -8.98
N GLN A 24 -0.28 -9.64 -10.21
CA GLN A 24 -0.06 -8.22 -10.47
C GLN A 24 -1.30 -7.41 -10.09
N TRP A 25 -2.48 -7.85 -10.48
CA TRP A 25 -3.73 -7.18 -10.15
C TRP A 25 -3.96 -7.12 -8.63
N VAL A 26 -3.66 -8.18 -7.87
CA VAL A 26 -3.77 -8.16 -6.41
C VAL A 26 -2.84 -7.11 -5.80
N LEU A 27 -1.59 -7.03 -6.28
CA LEU A 27 -0.66 -5.99 -5.82
C LEU A 27 -1.17 -4.58 -6.13
N ASP A 28 -1.72 -4.36 -7.33
CA ASP A 28 -2.27 -3.06 -7.72
C ASP A 28 -3.44 -2.65 -6.82
N VAL A 29 -4.31 -3.61 -6.45
CA VAL A 29 -5.41 -3.37 -5.50
C VAL A 29 -4.89 -3.07 -4.10
N ASP A 30 -3.88 -3.80 -3.64
CA ASP A 30 -3.28 -3.53 -2.32
C ASP A 30 -2.59 -2.17 -2.28
N TYR A 31 -1.94 -1.74 -3.38
CA TYR A 31 -1.41 -0.38 -3.49
C TYR A 31 -2.51 0.68 -3.44
N GLN A 32 -3.63 0.48 -4.15
CA GLN A 32 -4.77 1.41 -4.09
C GLN A 32 -5.34 1.53 -2.66
N ARG A 33 -5.49 0.41 -1.96
CA ARG A 33 -5.95 0.42 -0.56
C ARG A 33 -4.96 1.11 0.37
N TRP A 34 -3.67 0.92 0.11
CA TRP A 34 -2.62 1.62 0.85
C TRP A 34 -2.69 3.13 0.64
N ASP A 35 -2.88 3.59 -0.60
CA ASP A 35 -3.06 5.01 -0.91
C ASP A 35 -4.28 5.59 -0.18
N GLU A 36 -5.43 4.91 -0.24
CA GLU A 36 -6.64 5.31 0.49
C GLU A 36 -6.41 5.40 2.01
N GLN A 37 -5.70 4.42 2.58
CA GLN A 37 -5.38 4.41 4.01
C GLN A 37 -4.44 5.55 4.39
N ILE A 38 -3.42 5.84 3.57
CA ILE A 38 -2.51 6.96 3.79
C ILE A 38 -3.27 8.28 3.75
N GLU A 39 -4.14 8.48 2.76
CA GLU A 39 -4.98 9.69 2.67
C GLU A 39 -5.87 9.86 3.91
N GLN A 40 -6.46 8.78 4.40
CA GLN A 40 -7.25 8.80 5.63
C GLN A 40 -6.37 9.14 6.85
N ASP A 41 -5.20 8.53 6.99
CA ASP A 41 -4.29 8.76 8.10
C ASP A 41 -3.77 10.22 8.11
N ILE A 42 -3.57 10.82 6.93
CA ILE A 42 -3.28 12.24 6.76
C ILE A 42 -4.47 13.09 7.22
N ALA A 43 -5.69 12.77 6.78
CA ALA A 43 -6.90 13.50 7.17
C ALA A 43 -7.18 13.43 8.68
N GLU A 44 -6.80 12.32 9.32
CA GLU A 44 -6.89 12.11 10.77
C GLU A 44 -5.72 12.73 11.55
N GLY A 45 -4.75 13.35 10.87
CA GLY A 45 -3.59 14.02 11.49
C GLY A 45 -2.58 13.06 12.12
N LYS A 46 -2.64 11.76 11.81
CA LYS A 46 -1.74 10.75 12.40
C LYS A 46 -0.28 10.97 12.01
N LEU A 47 -0.06 11.59 10.85
CA LEU A 47 1.28 11.87 10.33
C LEU A 47 1.80 13.27 10.71
N ASP A 48 1.00 14.08 11.41
CA ASP A 48 1.36 15.46 11.76
C ASP A 48 2.61 15.53 12.63
N ALA A 49 2.76 14.59 13.58
CA ALA A 49 3.93 14.52 14.45
C ALA A 49 5.22 14.25 13.65
N LEU A 50 5.15 13.34 12.68
CA LEU A 50 6.28 13.02 11.80
C LEU A 50 6.61 14.19 10.87
N ALA A 51 5.59 14.87 10.36
CA ALA A 51 5.78 16.08 9.57
C ALA A 51 6.46 17.19 10.38
N ALA A 52 6.01 17.41 11.62
CA ALA A 52 6.61 18.41 12.50
C ALA A 52 8.08 18.09 12.83
N GLU A 53 8.41 16.82 13.09
CA GLU A 53 9.78 16.36 13.32
C GLU A 53 10.65 16.58 12.09
N ALA A 54 10.19 16.17 10.91
CA ALA A 54 10.93 16.36 9.66
C ALA A 54 11.20 17.85 9.36
N ILE A 55 10.22 18.73 9.61
CA ILE A 55 10.39 20.18 9.48
C ILE A 55 11.40 20.72 10.50
N ALA A 56 11.37 20.23 11.75
CA ALA A 56 12.33 20.65 12.77
C ALA A 56 13.77 20.26 12.41
N GLU A 57 13.99 19.03 11.96
CA GLU A 57 15.31 18.55 11.51
C GLU A 57 15.80 19.31 10.27
N PHE A 58 14.92 19.57 9.31
CA PHE A 58 15.25 20.42 8.16
C PHE A 58 15.70 21.82 8.58
N ASN A 59 14.97 22.45 9.50
CA ASN A 59 15.32 23.77 10.04
C ASN A 59 16.62 23.75 10.87
N ALA A 60 16.93 22.62 11.51
CA ALA A 60 18.20 22.40 12.21
C ALA A 60 19.40 22.21 11.25
N GLY A 61 19.15 22.13 9.94
CA GLY A 61 20.16 21.87 8.92
C GLY A 61 20.57 20.41 8.83
N HIS A 62 19.78 19.50 9.40
CA HIS A 62 19.99 18.06 9.38
C HIS A 62 19.36 17.42 8.13
N CYS A 63 19.55 18.06 6.98
CA CYS A 63 19.04 17.61 5.69
C CYS A 63 20.16 17.64 4.64
N GLN A 64 20.20 16.64 3.78
CA GLN A 64 21.16 16.55 2.69
C GLN A 64 20.39 16.58 1.35
N GLU A 65 20.86 17.39 0.40
CA GLU A 65 20.36 17.34 -0.97
C GLU A 65 20.68 15.99 -1.60
N ILE A 66 19.72 15.46 -2.36
CA ILE A 66 19.77 14.14 -2.99
C ILE A 66 20.55 14.22 -4.31
#